data_AF-A0A7J7R4H6-F1
#
_entry.id   AF-A0A7J7R4H6-F1
#
_cell.length_a   1.000
_cell.length_b   1.000
_cell.length_c   1.000
_cell.angle_alpha   90.00
_cell.angle_beta   90.00
_cell.angle_gamma   90.00
#
_symmetry.space_group_name_H-M   'P 1'
#
loop_
_entity.id
_entity.type
_entity.pdbx_description
1 polymer ?
#
loop_
_entity_poly.entity_id
_entity_poly.type
_entity_poly.pdbx_seq_one_letter_code
_entity_poly.pdbx_strand_id
1 'polypeptide(L)'
;MMPYWKQAPERRQLPSAKTCHSSFGFIYPPLRAITTIYSFVQAPVFPVPLVLPSQNYLAARGLTWKNVLTESLVALQRGVFLLSDYRVTGSTVLCYCCGLRSFRELAYQYRQNIPASELPVAVTSRPDCYWGRNCRTQVKAHHAMKFNHICEQTRFKN
;
A
#
# COMPACT_ATOMS: atom_id res chain seq x y z
N MET A 1 -7.03 46.13 -10.38
CA MET A 1 -7.76 44.98 -10.94
C MET A 1 -6.98 43.72 -10.62
N MET A 2 -7.60 42.74 -9.96
CA MET A 2 -7.03 41.41 -9.68
C MET A 2 -8.11 40.37 -10.04
N PRO A 3 -7.82 39.35 -10.86
CA PRO A 3 -8.85 38.47 -11.38
C PRO A 3 -9.33 37.43 -10.37
N TYR A 4 -10.63 37.17 -10.47
CA TYR A 4 -11.41 36.26 -9.64
C TYR A 4 -11.36 34.85 -10.24
N TRP A 5 -11.27 33.81 -9.39
CA TRP A 5 -11.37 32.37 -9.71
C TRP A 5 -10.25 31.69 -10.55
N LYS A 6 -9.49 30.82 -9.89
CA LYS A 6 -9.61 29.37 -10.11
C LYS A 6 -9.52 28.65 -8.77
N GLN A 7 -10.64 28.12 -8.28
CA GLN A 7 -10.71 27.38 -7.03
C GLN A 7 -9.90 26.08 -7.14
N ALA A 8 -9.05 25.81 -6.15
CA ALA A 8 -8.48 24.48 -5.98
C ALA A 8 -9.62 23.48 -5.67
N PRO A 9 -9.59 22.25 -6.20
CA PRO A 9 -10.58 21.24 -5.84
C PRO A 9 -10.51 20.98 -4.35
N GLU A 10 -11.66 21.13 -3.69
CA GLU A 10 -11.82 21.00 -2.25
C GLU A 10 -11.25 19.66 -1.77
N ARG A 11 -10.31 19.72 -0.81
CA ARG A 11 -9.67 18.52 -0.25
C ARG A 11 -10.75 17.68 0.43
N ARG A 12 -11.21 16.65 -0.28
CA ARG A 12 -12.19 15.68 0.21
C ARG A 12 -11.67 15.09 1.52
N GLN A 13 -12.22 15.55 2.63
CA GLN A 13 -11.74 15.24 3.97
C GLN A 13 -11.97 13.75 4.21
N LEU A 14 -10.91 12.94 4.13
CA LEU A 14 -11.01 11.52 4.42
C LEU A 14 -11.50 11.35 5.87
N PRO A 15 -12.53 10.51 6.10
CA PRO A 15 -13.14 10.40 7.42
C PRO A 15 -12.09 10.03 8.45
N SER A 16 -12.19 10.68 9.61
CA SER A 16 -11.34 10.41 10.76
C SER A 16 -11.32 8.92 11.09
N ALA A 17 -10.19 8.39 11.58
CA ALA A 17 -10.03 6.99 11.99
C ALA A 17 -11.02 6.50 13.09
N LYS A 18 -11.96 7.35 13.50
CA LYS A 18 -13.03 7.11 14.48
C LYS A 18 -14.32 6.51 13.90
N THR A 19 -14.52 6.45 12.58
CA THR A 19 -15.77 5.97 11.96
C THR A 19 -15.62 4.78 11.01
N CYS A 20 -14.83 3.78 11.39
CA CYS A 20 -14.98 2.43 10.82
C CYS A 20 -16.11 1.69 11.55
N HIS A 21 -17.37 2.13 11.34
CA HIS A 21 -18.54 1.37 11.79
C HIS A 21 -18.64 0.08 10.95
N SER A 22 -18.31 -1.05 11.56
CA SER A 22 -18.49 -2.37 10.95
C SER A 22 -19.96 -2.76 11.00
N SER A 23 -20.64 -2.79 9.85
CA SER A 23 -22.00 -3.34 9.72
C SER A 23 -22.08 -4.87 9.83
N PHE A 24 -21.09 -5.49 10.47
CA PHE A 24 -21.06 -6.92 10.78
C PHE A 24 -20.76 -7.08 12.26
N GLY A 25 -21.78 -7.54 13.01
CA GLY A 25 -21.65 -7.81 14.43
C GLY A 25 -20.85 -9.10 14.67
N PHE A 26 -19.57 -8.95 14.99
CA PHE A 26 -18.81 -9.97 15.71
C PHE A 26 -18.05 -9.30 16.85
N ILE A 27 -18.35 -9.74 18.07
CA ILE A 27 -17.68 -9.28 19.30
C ILE A 27 -16.26 -9.86 19.28
N TYR A 28 -15.28 -9.02 18.96
CA TYR A 28 -13.86 -9.32 19.22
C TYR A 28 -13.34 -8.39 20.32
N PRO A 29 -12.52 -8.90 21.27
CA PRO A 29 -12.05 -8.11 22.41
C PRO A 29 -11.09 -6.99 21.97
N PRO A 30 -10.87 -5.96 22.82
CA PRO A 30 -10.00 -4.83 22.51
C PRO A 30 -8.53 -5.27 22.47
N LEU A 31 -8.09 -5.74 21.30
CA LEU A 31 -6.73 -6.21 21.06
C LEU A 31 -5.74 -5.03 21.02
N ARG A 32 -4.82 -5.03 21.98
CA ARG A 32 -3.72 -4.07 22.09
C ARG A 32 -2.78 -4.18 20.87
N ALA A 33 -2.39 -3.02 20.35
CA ALA A 33 -1.15 -2.77 19.59
C ALA A 33 -0.67 -3.86 18.59
N ILE A 34 -1.23 -3.85 17.37
CA ILE A 34 -0.62 -4.22 16.05
C ILE A 34 0.05 -5.61 15.89
N THR A 35 0.23 -6.39 16.95
CA THR A 35 1.12 -7.58 16.99
C THR A 35 0.39 -8.91 16.82
N THR A 36 -0.93 -8.94 17.02
CA THR A 36 -1.77 -10.15 16.81
C THR A 36 -2.24 -10.25 15.35
N ILE A 37 -1.29 -10.33 14.42
CA ILE A 37 -1.54 -10.87 13.07
C ILE A 37 -0.98 -12.29 13.07
N TYR A 38 -1.83 -13.23 13.49
CA TYR A 38 -1.60 -14.67 13.37
C TYR A 38 -2.84 -15.33 12.76
N SER A 39 -2.61 -16.40 12.00
CA SER A 39 -3.58 -17.38 11.50
C SER A 39 -4.22 -17.21 10.11
N PHE A 40 -3.97 -16.15 9.30
CA PHE A 40 -4.43 -16.12 7.89
C PHE A 40 -3.50 -15.40 6.89
N VAL A 41 -2.18 -15.52 7.03
CA VAL A 41 -1.20 -15.01 6.03
C VAL A 41 -0.88 -16.07 4.98
N GLN A 42 -1.90 -16.53 4.26
CA GLN A 42 -1.77 -17.27 3.00
C GLN A 42 -2.59 -16.55 1.92
N ALA A 43 -1.91 -15.75 1.08
CA ALA A 43 -2.37 -15.01 -0.10
C ALA A 43 -3.00 -13.58 0.02
N PRO A 44 -4.24 -13.34 0.48
CA PRO A 44 -5.10 -12.23 0.00
C PRO A 44 -4.74 -10.81 0.49
N VAL A 45 -3.62 -10.64 1.20
CA VAL A 45 -3.28 -9.39 1.88
C VAL A 45 -2.75 -8.33 0.89
N PHE A 46 -1.95 -8.74 -0.08
CA PHE A 46 -1.34 -7.84 -1.08
C PHE A 46 -2.07 -7.90 -2.43
N PRO A 47 -2.26 -6.77 -3.14
CA PRO A 47 -2.69 -6.80 -4.55
C PRO A 47 -1.66 -7.53 -5.41
N VAL A 48 -2.13 -8.31 -6.40
CA VAL A 48 -1.35 -9.22 -7.25
C VAL A 48 0.02 -8.69 -7.76
N PRO A 49 0.20 -7.43 -8.21
CA PRO A 49 1.53 -6.96 -8.63
C PRO A 49 2.55 -6.82 -7.49
N LEU A 50 2.12 -6.69 -6.22
CA LEU A 50 3.00 -6.76 -5.06
C LEU A 50 3.30 -8.22 -4.63
N VAL A 51 2.50 -9.20 -5.05
CA VAL A 51 2.57 -10.59 -4.56
C VAL A 51 3.75 -11.35 -5.16
N LEU A 52 3.94 -11.33 -6.48
CA LEU A 52 4.86 -12.28 -7.15
C LEU A 52 6.35 -11.92 -7.03
N PRO A 53 6.83 -10.72 -7.43
CA PRO A 53 8.26 -10.40 -7.33
C PRO A 53 8.72 -10.21 -5.89
N SER A 54 7.87 -9.59 -5.05
CA SER A 54 8.25 -9.20 -3.69
C SER A 54 8.36 -10.39 -2.74
N GLN A 55 7.54 -11.45 -2.89
CA GLN A 55 7.70 -12.66 -2.06
C GLN A 55 9.05 -13.34 -2.30
N ASN A 56 9.50 -13.43 -3.56
CA ASN A 56 10.80 -14.02 -3.88
C ASN A 56 11.95 -13.17 -3.32
N TYR A 57 11.88 -11.84 -3.43
CA TYR A 57 12.85 -10.91 -2.84
C TYR A 57 12.91 -11.03 -1.31
N LEU A 58 11.75 -11.04 -0.63
CA LEU A 58 11.68 -11.15 0.83
C LEU A 58 12.20 -12.50 1.31
N ALA A 59 11.80 -13.61 0.65
CA ALA A 59 12.28 -14.94 0.97
C ALA A 59 13.81 -15.07 0.78
N ALA A 60 14.35 -14.54 -0.32
CA ALA A 60 15.80 -14.54 -0.59
C ALA A 60 16.62 -13.75 0.44
N ARG A 61 16.01 -12.75 1.11
CA ARG A 61 16.62 -11.98 2.20
C ARG A 61 16.24 -12.45 3.61
N GLY A 62 15.48 -13.54 3.76
CA GLY A 62 14.97 -14.00 5.06
C GLY A 62 14.01 -13.01 5.75
N LEU A 63 13.46 -12.06 5.01
CA LEU A 63 12.59 -11.01 5.53
C LEU A 63 11.14 -11.49 5.60
N THR A 64 10.48 -11.17 6.71
CA THR A 64 9.04 -11.37 6.88
C THR A 64 8.26 -10.09 6.58
N TRP A 65 6.93 -10.20 6.45
CA TRP A 65 6.05 -9.03 6.36
C TRP A 65 6.17 -8.11 7.59
N LYS A 66 6.60 -8.63 8.75
CA LYS A 66 6.85 -7.82 9.95
C LYS A 66 8.09 -6.93 9.76
N ASN A 67 9.15 -7.44 9.14
CA ASN A 67 10.34 -6.63 8.82
C ASN A 67 9.96 -5.48 7.88
N VAL A 68 9.21 -5.78 6.81
CA VAL A 68 8.67 -4.76 5.89
C VAL A 68 7.85 -3.70 6.62
N LEU A 69 6.96 -4.11 7.54
CA LEU A 69 6.18 -3.18 8.35
C LEU A 69 7.09 -2.31 9.24
N THR A 70 8.04 -2.91 9.97
CA THR A 70 8.97 -2.19 10.86
C THR A 70 9.83 -1.19 10.08
N GLU A 71 10.47 -1.61 8.98
CA GLU A 71 11.27 -0.75 8.11
C GLU A 71 10.43 0.40 7.53
N SER A 72 9.21 0.10 7.08
CA SER A 72 8.28 1.11 6.55
C SER A 72 7.79 2.10 7.61
N LEU A 73 7.61 1.67 8.87
CA LEU A 73 7.25 2.56 9.98
C LEU A 73 8.42 3.48 10.39
N VAL A 74 9.66 3.00 10.31
CA VAL A 74 10.86 3.83 10.48
C VAL A 74 10.97 4.85 9.34
N ALA A 75 10.72 4.43 8.09
CA ALA A 75 10.69 5.34 6.94
C ALA A 75 9.58 6.40 7.05
N LEU A 76 8.39 6.02 7.55
CA LEU A 76 7.28 6.93 7.86
C LEU A 76 7.66 7.94 8.95
N GLN A 77 8.29 7.50 10.04
CA GLN A 77 8.75 8.39 11.12
C GLN A 77 9.81 9.39 10.64
N ARG A 78 10.64 9.01 9.65
CA ARG A 78 11.62 9.89 9.01
C ARG A 78 11.03 10.80 7.93
N GLY A 79 9.73 10.70 7.63
CA GLY A 79 9.08 11.45 6.55
C GLY A 79 9.45 10.99 5.13
N VAL A 80 10.13 9.83 4.99
CA VAL A 80 10.50 9.24 3.70
C VAL A 80 9.30 8.56 3.06
N PHE A 81 8.47 7.88 3.86
CA PHE A 81 7.18 7.34 3.41
C PHE A 81 6.04 8.20 3.93
N LEU A 82 4.95 8.26 3.17
CA LEU A 82 3.75 9.02 3.48
C LEU A 82 2.51 8.11 3.52
N LEU A 83 1.53 8.47 4.34
CA LEU A 83 0.22 7.84 4.40
C LEU A 83 -0.86 8.82 3.98
N SER A 84 -1.95 8.32 3.39
CA SER A 84 -3.12 9.12 3.03
C SER A 84 -3.78 9.77 4.24
N ASP A 85 -3.65 9.17 5.43
CA ASP A 85 -3.98 9.76 6.72
C ASP A 85 -2.69 10.10 7.48
N TYR A 86 -2.30 11.37 7.43
CA TYR A 86 -1.09 11.90 8.06
C TYR A 86 -1.04 11.77 9.59
N ARG A 87 -2.16 11.43 10.24
CA ARG A 87 -2.22 11.25 11.70
C ARG A 87 -1.79 9.84 12.14
N VAL A 88 -1.70 8.90 11.20
CA VAL A 88 -1.29 7.53 11.48
C VAL A 88 0.23 7.45 11.60
N THR A 89 0.68 6.95 12.74
CA THR A 89 2.09 6.74 13.11
C THR A 89 2.31 5.29 13.56
N GLY A 90 3.56 4.88 13.76
CA GLY A 90 3.89 3.55 14.29
C GLY A 90 3.37 3.25 15.70
N SER A 91 2.94 4.28 16.46
CA SER A 91 2.31 4.13 17.79
C SER A 91 0.78 4.23 17.76
N THR A 92 0.17 4.47 16.59
CA THR A 92 -1.29 4.63 16.47
C THR A 92 -1.99 3.27 16.59
N VAL A 93 -2.91 3.14 17.55
CA VAL A 93 -3.75 1.95 17.69
C VAL A 93 -4.81 1.94 16.59
N LEU A 94 -4.78 0.91 15.74
CA LEU A 94 -5.68 0.74 14.60
C LEU A 94 -6.43 -0.60 14.68
N CYS A 95 -7.67 -0.62 14.20
CA CYS A 95 -8.35 -1.89 13.90
C CYS A 95 -7.72 -2.57 12.66
N TYR A 96 -8.00 -3.86 12.48
CA TYR A 96 -7.46 -4.66 11.35
C TYR A 96 -7.68 -3.99 9.98
N CYS A 97 -8.88 -3.48 9.70
CA CYS A 97 -9.21 -2.87 8.41
C CYS A 97 -8.42 -1.57 8.13
N CYS A 98 -8.22 -0.74 9.16
CA CYS A 98 -7.42 0.48 9.04
C CYS A 98 -5.93 0.16 8.93
N GLY A 99 -5.42 -0.75 9.77
CA GLY A 99 -4.03 -1.23 9.71
C GLY A 99 -3.68 -1.84 8.36
N LEU A 100 -4.56 -2.67 7.79
CA LEU A 100 -4.39 -3.25 6.46
C LEU A 100 -4.35 -2.20 5.34
N ARG A 101 -5.17 -1.13 5.44
CA ARG A 101 -5.14 -0.02 4.48
C ARG A 101 -3.78 0.69 4.51
N SER A 102 -3.37 1.15 5.68
CA SER A 102 -2.07 1.83 5.86
C SER A 102 -0.89 0.92 5.48
N PHE A 103 -0.94 -0.37 5.82
CA PHE A 103 0.12 -1.31 5.46
C PHE A 103 0.25 -1.51 3.95
N ARG A 104 -0.86 -1.51 3.18
CA ARG A 104 -0.79 -1.58 1.70
C ARG A 104 -0.12 -0.35 1.10
N GLU A 105 -0.37 0.84 1.64
CA GLU A 105 0.28 2.09 1.21
C GLU A 105 1.78 2.10 1.54
N LEU A 106 2.15 1.61 2.73
CA LEU A 106 3.55 1.45 3.14
C LEU A 106 4.28 0.38 2.31
N ALA A 107 3.68 -0.80 2.11
CA ALA A 107 4.28 -1.88 1.33
C ALA A 107 4.45 -1.52 -0.17
N TYR A 108 3.58 -0.68 -0.72
CA TYR A 108 3.77 -0.13 -2.07
C TYR A 108 5.03 0.76 -2.14
N GLN A 109 5.19 1.68 -1.19
CA GLN A 109 6.38 2.55 -1.11
C GLN A 109 7.65 1.75 -0.83
N TYR A 110 7.57 0.73 0.03
CA TYR A 110 8.68 -0.21 0.25
C TYR A 110 9.12 -0.86 -1.06
N ARG A 111 8.18 -1.46 -1.82
CA ARG A 111 8.47 -2.06 -3.12
C ARG A 111 9.00 -1.05 -4.14
N GLN A 112 8.53 0.19 -4.12
CA GLN A 112 9.01 1.27 -4.99
C GLN A 112 10.46 1.68 -4.69
N ASN A 113 10.93 1.51 -3.45
CA ASN A 113 12.29 1.85 -3.02
C ASN A 113 13.29 0.69 -3.11
N ILE A 114 12.88 -0.53 -3.53
CA ILE A 114 13.82 -1.62 -3.80
C ILE A 114 14.64 -1.27 -5.06
N PRO A 115 15.99 -1.24 -5.00
CA PRO A 115 16.82 -0.93 -6.15
C PRO A 115 16.59 -1.90 -7.32
N ALA A 116 16.58 -1.38 -8.56
CA ALA A 116 16.38 -2.18 -9.75
C ALA A 116 17.46 -3.27 -9.96
N SER A 117 18.66 -3.09 -9.39
CA SER A 117 19.75 -4.06 -9.36
C SER A 117 19.49 -5.27 -8.46
N GLU A 118 18.57 -5.16 -7.50
CA GLU A 118 18.16 -6.25 -6.60
C GLU A 118 16.96 -7.03 -7.14
N LEU A 119 16.51 -6.71 -8.37
CA LEU A 119 15.32 -7.27 -9.00
C LEU A 119 15.68 -7.91 -10.36
N PRO A 120 15.00 -8.99 -10.77
CA PRO A 120 15.24 -9.58 -12.09
C PRO A 120 14.96 -8.61 -13.23
N VAL A 121 15.83 -8.59 -14.25
CA VAL A 121 15.67 -7.72 -15.43
C VAL A 121 14.29 -7.89 -16.10
N ALA A 122 13.77 -9.13 -16.16
CA ALA A 122 12.43 -9.43 -16.68
C ALA A 122 11.26 -8.85 -15.85
N VAL A 123 11.52 -8.22 -14.71
CA VAL A 123 10.55 -7.44 -13.92
C VAL A 123 10.74 -5.94 -14.16
N THR A 124 11.98 -5.45 -14.22
CA THR A 124 12.31 -4.03 -14.38
C THR A 124 12.20 -3.55 -15.83
N SER A 125 12.31 -4.44 -16.83
CA SER A 125 12.17 -4.13 -18.26
C SER A 125 10.73 -4.12 -18.77
N ARG A 126 9.73 -4.29 -17.89
CA ARG A 126 8.31 -4.34 -18.29
C ARG A 126 7.80 -2.93 -18.60
N PRO A 127 6.99 -2.73 -19.65
CA PRO A 127 6.36 -1.45 -19.89
C PRO A 127 5.39 -1.10 -18.76
N ASP A 128 5.35 0.16 -18.37
CA ASP A 128 4.40 0.66 -17.38
C ASP A 128 2.96 0.54 -17.86
N CYS A 129 2.07 0.11 -16.97
CA CYS A 129 0.64 0.20 -17.21
C CYS A 129 0.21 1.68 -17.18
N TYR A 130 -0.52 2.16 -18.19
CA TYR A 130 -1.03 3.55 -18.20
C TYR A 130 -1.97 3.89 -17.04
N TRP A 131 -2.53 2.87 -16.37
CA TRP A 131 -3.35 2.99 -15.17
C TRP A 131 -2.55 2.86 -13.86
N GLY A 132 -1.26 2.51 -13.94
CA GLY A 132 -0.33 2.37 -12.82
C GLY A 132 -0.87 1.55 -11.66
N ARG A 133 -0.56 1.99 -10.44
CA ARG A 133 -1.11 1.48 -9.17
C ARG A 133 -2.64 1.41 -9.10
N ASN A 134 -3.35 2.25 -9.87
CA ASN A 134 -4.82 2.30 -9.90
C ASN A 134 -5.46 1.31 -10.90
N CYS A 135 -4.65 0.51 -11.60
CA CYS A 135 -5.10 -0.42 -12.62
C CYS A 135 -6.02 -1.51 -12.08
N ARG A 136 -7.32 -1.47 -12.40
CA ARG A 136 -8.28 -2.50 -11.96
C ARG A 136 -7.99 -3.89 -12.54
N THR A 137 -7.33 -3.97 -13.70
CA THR A 137 -6.95 -5.25 -14.34
C THR A 137 -5.68 -5.88 -13.77
N GLN A 138 -4.97 -5.21 -12.83
CA GLN A 138 -3.76 -5.77 -12.19
C GLN A 138 -4.01 -7.09 -11.45
N VAL A 139 -5.25 -7.41 -11.09
CA VAL A 139 -5.62 -8.68 -10.44
C VAL A 139 -5.64 -9.89 -11.39
N LYS A 140 -5.45 -9.68 -12.71
CA LYS A 140 -5.43 -10.75 -13.71
C LYS A 140 -3.98 -11.11 -14.04
N ALA A 141 -3.59 -12.37 -13.78
CA ALA A 141 -2.19 -12.83 -13.86
C ALA A 141 -1.48 -12.47 -15.17
N HIS A 142 -2.11 -12.72 -16.34
CA HIS A 142 -1.54 -12.36 -17.64
C HIS A 142 -1.26 -10.85 -17.79
N HIS A 143 -2.11 -9.99 -17.23
CA HIS A 143 -1.91 -8.54 -17.25
C HIS A 143 -0.81 -8.09 -16.28
N ALA A 144 -0.77 -8.65 -15.06
CA ALA A 144 0.28 -8.40 -14.07
C ALA A 144 1.67 -8.92 -14.47
N MET A 145 1.71 -9.96 -15.31
CA MET A 145 2.95 -10.47 -15.88
C MET A 145 3.48 -9.57 -17.01
N LYS A 146 2.58 -8.98 -17.83
CA LYS A 146 2.93 -8.19 -19.00
C LYS A 146 3.35 -6.74 -18.69
N PHE A 147 2.73 -6.10 -17.70
CA PHE A 147 2.95 -4.69 -17.39
C PHE A 147 3.51 -4.48 -15.98
N ASN A 148 4.27 -3.40 -15.79
CA ASN A 148 4.58 -2.89 -14.46
C ASN A 148 3.38 -2.12 -13.88
N HIS A 149 3.16 -2.24 -12.56
CA HIS A 149 2.16 -1.49 -11.79
C HIS A 149 2.78 -0.75 -10.59
N ILE A 150 4.11 -0.83 -10.42
CA ILE A 150 4.88 0.02 -9.50
C ILE A 150 5.25 1.29 -10.25
N CYS A 151 4.21 2.04 -10.61
CA CYS A 151 4.26 3.26 -11.40
C CYS A 151 2.95 4.05 -11.22
N GLU A 152 2.99 5.35 -11.50
CA GLU A 152 1.83 6.23 -11.36
C GLU A 152 0.93 6.21 -12.59
N GLN A 153 -0.33 6.60 -12.40
CA GLN A 153 -1.32 6.64 -13.48
C GLN A 153 -1.02 7.79 -14.46
N THR A 154 -0.89 7.46 -15.75
CA THR A 154 -0.58 8.44 -16.82
C THR A 154 -1.75 8.70 -17.76
N ARG A 155 -2.78 7.84 -17.77
CA ARG A 155 -4.01 8.01 -18.56
C ARG A 155 -5.23 8.20 -17.66
N PHE A 156 -6.05 9.20 -17.97
CA PHE A 156 -7.24 9.60 -17.18
C PHE A 156 -8.53 9.65 -18.02
N LYS A 157 -8.65 8.82 -19.06
CA LYS A 157 -9.91 8.73 -19.83
C LYS A 157 -10.96 8.00 -18.98
N ASN A 158 -12.20 8.50 -18.99
CA ASN A 158 -13.37 7.75 -18.52
C ASN A 158 -13.64 6.54 -19.43
#